data_AF-A0A7W7MYT0-F1
#
_entry.id   AF-A0A7W7MYT0-F1
#
_cell.length_a   1.000
_cell.length_b   1.000
_cell.length_c   1.000
_cell.angle_alpha   90.00
_cell.angle_beta   90.00
_cell.angle_gamma   90.00
#
_symmetry.space_group_name_H-M   'P 1'
#
loop_
_entity.id
_entity.type
_entity.pdbx_description
1 polymer ?
#
loop_
_entity_poly.entity_id
_entity_poly.type
_entity_poly.pdbx_seq_one_letter_code
_entity_poly.pdbx_strand_id
1 'polypeptide(L)'
;MNGASCRELAAAVGLDAGAPENAYADGSGVSLDETLGVDAEAAQNIAEIFWRGQMGLTRFAPESTPVLWPEHFDVSISLDKVNYGVSLGDAHIDESYAYAGPWESRRGPFWNVSFAARPMRLLRDDTALFDFFGEAREQAARD
;
A
#
# COMPACT_ATOMS: atom_id res chain seq x y z
N MET A 1 -20.91 8.51 -10.09
CA MET A 1 -21.31 8.35 -8.68
C MET A 1 -21.97 9.64 -8.25
N ASN A 2 -23.16 9.57 -7.65
CA ASN A 2 -23.81 10.77 -7.12
C ASN A 2 -23.03 11.18 -5.88
N GLY A 3 -22.52 12.42 -5.85
CA GLY A 3 -21.74 12.91 -4.72
C GLY A 3 -22.54 12.87 -3.43
N ALA A 4 -21.90 12.46 -2.33
CA ALA A 4 -22.47 12.40 -1.00
C ALA A 4 -21.36 12.63 0.03
N SER A 5 -21.71 13.19 1.18
CA SER A 5 -20.79 13.37 2.31
C SER A 5 -20.66 12.10 3.16
N CYS A 6 -19.59 12.01 3.96
CA CYS A 6 -19.42 10.93 4.94
C CYS A 6 -20.63 10.85 5.90
N ARG A 7 -21.19 12.00 6.31
CA ARG A 7 -22.37 12.05 7.19
C ARG A 7 -23.61 11.47 6.53
N GLU A 8 -23.88 11.82 5.28
CA GLU A 8 -25.03 11.29 4.53
C GLU A 8 -24.91 9.78 4.31
N LEU A 9 -23.70 9.31 3.96
CA LEU A 9 -23.43 7.89 3.75
C LEU A 9 -23.60 7.08 5.04
N ALA A 10 -23.10 7.58 6.17
CA ALA A 10 -23.26 6.92 7.47
C ALA A 10 -24.74 6.88 7.90
N ALA A 11 -25.47 7.99 7.77
CA ALA A 11 -26.89 8.06 8.09
C ALA A 11 -27.73 7.07 7.26
N ALA A 12 -27.39 6.89 5.97
CA ALA A 12 -28.08 5.96 5.08
C ALA A 12 -27.97 4.49 5.52
N VAL A 13 -26.94 4.14 6.31
CA VAL A 13 -26.75 2.79 6.88
C VAL A 13 -26.97 2.75 8.41
N GLY A 14 -27.49 3.83 9.00
CA GLY A 14 -27.79 3.90 10.43
C GLY A 14 -26.55 3.98 11.35
N LEU A 15 -25.47 4.58 10.86
CA LEU A 15 -24.22 4.78 11.60
C LEU A 15 -23.95 6.27 11.83
N ASP A 16 -23.20 6.57 12.89
CA ASP A 16 -22.62 7.89 13.11
C ASP A 16 -21.28 8.02 12.36
N ALA A 17 -21.12 9.08 11.58
CA ALA A 17 -19.86 9.38 10.90
C ALA A 17 -18.86 10.01 11.88
N GLY A 18 -17.62 9.52 11.88
CA GLY A 18 -16.53 10.08 12.67
C GLY A 18 -15.30 9.18 12.70
N ALA A 19 -14.16 9.76 13.02
CA ALA A 19 -12.97 8.98 13.32
C ALA A 19 -13.12 8.34 14.71
N PRO A 20 -12.54 7.14 14.94
CA PRO A 20 -12.48 6.56 16.27
C PRO A 20 -11.68 7.47 17.20
N GLU A 21 -12.20 7.71 18.40
CA GLU A 21 -11.54 8.59 19.38
C GLU A 21 -10.16 8.05 19.77
N ASN A 22 -9.13 8.90 19.65
CA ASN A 22 -7.75 8.62 20.06
C ASN A 22 -7.08 7.42 19.36
N ALA A 23 -7.60 6.94 18.23
CA ALA A 23 -7.01 5.81 17.49
C ALA A 23 -6.03 6.25 16.39
N TYR A 24 -6.39 7.28 15.62
CA TYR A 24 -5.63 7.74 14.46
C TYR A 24 -5.45 9.26 14.52
N ALA A 25 -4.20 9.72 14.56
CA ALA A 25 -3.87 11.14 14.56
C ALA A 25 -3.82 11.75 13.13
N ASP A 26 -3.57 10.91 12.13
CA ASP A 26 -3.51 11.30 10.72
C ASP A 26 -4.81 10.96 9.99
N GLY A 27 -5.09 11.68 8.90
CA GLY A 27 -6.24 11.45 8.06
C GLY A 27 -6.22 12.31 6.80
N SER A 28 -7.22 12.14 5.94
CA SER A 28 -7.31 12.87 4.66
C SER A 28 -7.56 14.38 4.80
N GLY A 29 -7.94 14.84 5.98
CA GLY A 29 -8.36 16.23 6.22
C GLY A 29 -9.74 16.59 5.67
N VAL A 30 -10.45 15.61 5.06
CA VAL A 30 -11.78 15.78 4.48
C VAL A 30 -12.82 15.98 5.58
N SER A 31 -13.67 16.99 5.45
CA SER A 31 -14.75 17.25 6.40
C SER A 31 -15.85 16.21 6.28
N LEU A 32 -16.52 15.88 7.40
CA LEU A 32 -17.65 14.94 7.42
C LEU A 32 -18.84 15.39 6.55
N ASP A 33 -18.94 16.69 6.32
CA ASP A 33 -20.00 17.35 5.56
C ASP A 33 -19.56 17.72 4.13
N GLU A 34 -18.32 17.40 3.75
CA GLU A 34 -17.80 17.62 2.41
C GLU A 34 -18.41 16.62 1.42
N THR A 35 -18.91 17.12 0.30
CA THR A 35 -19.44 16.25 -0.76
C THR A 35 -18.29 15.51 -1.44
N LEU A 36 -18.24 14.19 -1.28
CA LEU A 36 -17.22 13.37 -1.90
C LEU A 36 -17.51 13.18 -3.39
N GLY A 37 -16.46 13.33 -4.19
CA GLY A 37 -16.42 12.93 -5.58
C GLY A 37 -15.41 11.81 -5.79
N VAL A 38 -15.59 11.02 -6.85
CA VAL A 38 -14.55 10.10 -7.31
C VAL A 38 -13.85 10.71 -8.51
N ASP A 39 -12.58 11.02 -8.33
CA ASP A 39 -11.69 11.38 -9.42
C ASP A 39 -11.36 10.13 -10.25
N ALA A 40 -11.71 10.16 -11.53
CA ALA A 40 -11.55 9.01 -12.42
C ALA A 40 -10.08 8.70 -12.73
N GLU A 41 -9.23 9.71 -12.83
CA GLU A 41 -7.80 9.54 -13.13
C GLU A 41 -7.07 8.98 -11.92
N ALA A 42 -7.34 9.52 -10.73
CA ALA A 42 -6.80 8.99 -9.48
C ALA A 42 -7.25 7.54 -9.22
N ALA A 43 -8.53 7.23 -9.44
CA ALA A 43 -9.06 5.88 -9.29
C ALA A 43 -8.39 4.88 -10.26
N GLN A 44 -8.16 5.29 -11.50
CA GLN A 44 -7.45 4.47 -12.49
C GLN A 44 -5.99 4.23 -12.08
N ASN A 45 -5.28 5.28 -11.63
CA ASN A 45 -3.91 5.17 -11.16
C ASN A 45 -3.78 4.20 -9.97
N ILE A 46 -4.68 4.33 -8.97
CA ILE A 46 -4.72 3.43 -7.81
C ILE A 46 -4.94 1.98 -8.27
N ALA A 47 -5.93 1.75 -9.15
CA ALA A 47 -6.24 0.43 -9.65
C ALA A 47 -5.07 -0.19 -10.43
N GLU A 48 -4.38 0.58 -11.27
CA GLU A 48 -3.22 0.12 -12.02
C GLU A 48 -2.07 -0.30 -11.09
N ILE A 49 -1.74 0.53 -10.10
CA ILE A 49 -0.64 0.26 -9.18
C ILE A 49 -0.91 -0.99 -8.34
N PHE A 50 -2.13 -1.11 -7.78
CA PHE A 50 -2.50 -2.30 -7.01
C PHE A 50 -2.65 -3.54 -7.87
N TRP A 51 -3.10 -3.43 -9.11
CA TRP A 51 -3.10 -4.55 -10.05
C TRP A 51 -1.68 -5.07 -10.30
N ARG A 52 -0.72 -4.18 -10.55
CA ARG A 52 0.69 -4.54 -10.72
C ARG A 52 1.26 -5.19 -9.45
N GLY A 53 0.96 -4.63 -8.28
CA GLY A 53 1.32 -5.20 -6.98
C GLY A 53 0.75 -6.62 -6.80
N GLN A 54 -0.55 -6.80 -7.03
CA GLN A 54 -1.23 -8.10 -6.98
C GLN A 54 -0.55 -9.14 -7.87
N MET A 55 -0.29 -8.79 -9.14
CA MET A 55 0.37 -9.70 -10.09
C MET A 55 1.80 -10.05 -9.68
N GLY A 56 2.58 -9.05 -9.24
CA GLY A 56 3.95 -9.26 -8.77
C GLY A 56 4.00 -10.18 -7.55
N LEU A 57 3.14 -9.94 -6.55
CA LEU A 57 3.06 -10.74 -5.33
C LEU A 57 2.56 -12.16 -5.59
N THR A 58 1.51 -12.31 -6.40
CA THR A 58 0.95 -13.63 -6.77
C THR A 58 1.99 -14.47 -7.51
N ARG A 59 2.80 -13.85 -8.38
CA ARG A 59 3.90 -14.55 -9.07
C ARG A 59 5.05 -14.90 -8.13
N PHE A 60 5.38 -14.01 -7.18
CA PHE A 60 6.48 -14.17 -6.24
C PHE A 60 6.20 -15.25 -5.18
N ALA A 61 4.99 -15.28 -4.64
CA ALA A 61 4.57 -16.18 -3.59
C ALA A 61 3.16 -16.73 -3.89
N PRO A 62 3.04 -17.74 -4.79
CA PRO A 62 1.74 -18.22 -5.28
C PRO A 62 0.85 -18.86 -4.20
N GLU A 63 1.46 -19.32 -3.11
CA GLU A 63 0.75 -19.88 -1.95
C GLU A 63 0.27 -18.80 -0.96
N SER A 64 0.71 -17.55 -1.14
CA SER A 64 0.28 -16.42 -0.31
C SER A 64 -0.83 -15.64 -1.01
N THR A 65 -1.83 -15.21 -0.24
CA THR A 65 -2.90 -14.34 -0.74
C THR A 65 -2.54 -12.88 -0.46
N PRO A 66 -2.35 -12.02 -1.48
CA PRO A 66 -2.19 -10.59 -1.26
C PRO A 66 -3.43 -9.97 -0.59
N VAL A 67 -3.20 -9.08 0.36
CA VAL A 67 -4.23 -8.38 1.12
C VAL A 67 -4.08 -6.88 0.89
N LEU A 68 -5.21 -6.20 0.62
CA LEU A 68 -5.28 -4.74 0.69
C LEU A 68 -5.43 -4.34 2.16
N TRP A 69 -4.42 -3.69 2.73
CA TRP A 69 -4.45 -3.22 4.12
C TRP A 69 -5.01 -1.80 4.17
N PRO A 70 -6.21 -1.57 4.72
CA PRO A 70 -6.84 -0.26 4.67
C PRO A 70 -6.09 0.81 5.47
N GLU A 71 -5.41 0.40 6.56
CA GLU A 71 -4.66 1.32 7.43
C GLU A 71 -3.42 1.90 6.75
N HIS A 72 -2.73 1.10 5.94
CA HIS A 72 -1.54 1.52 5.18
C HIS A 72 -1.85 1.91 3.74
N PHE A 73 -3.06 1.56 3.28
CA PHE A 73 -3.52 1.66 1.91
C PHE A 73 -2.51 1.09 0.91
N ASP A 74 -2.07 -0.14 1.17
CA ASP A 74 -1.14 -0.91 0.36
C ASP A 74 -1.65 -2.32 0.05
N VAL A 75 -1.12 -2.95 -1.00
CA VAL A 75 -1.34 -4.38 -1.27
C VAL A 75 -0.09 -5.15 -0.89
N SER A 76 -0.21 -6.13 0.01
CA SER A 76 0.97 -6.81 0.57
C SER A 76 0.72 -8.25 1.01
N ILE A 77 1.81 -8.96 1.27
CA ILE A 77 1.86 -10.29 1.92
C ILE A 77 2.92 -10.27 3.01
N SER A 78 2.80 -11.20 3.97
CA SER A 78 3.90 -11.58 4.87
C SER A 78 4.40 -12.97 4.51
N LEU A 79 5.70 -13.12 4.32
CA LEU A 79 6.36 -14.40 4.05
C LEU A 79 7.70 -14.43 4.77
N ASP A 80 7.99 -15.52 5.50
CA ASP A 80 9.26 -15.74 6.21
C ASP A 80 9.72 -14.54 7.07
N LYS A 81 8.78 -13.92 7.80
CA LYS A 81 9.00 -12.72 8.64
C LYS A 81 9.47 -11.48 7.86
N VAL A 82 9.11 -11.39 6.58
CA VAL A 82 9.30 -10.21 5.74
C VAL A 82 7.95 -9.82 5.15
N ASN A 83 7.62 -8.54 5.22
CA ASN A 83 6.45 -7.99 4.56
C ASN A 83 6.87 -7.50 3.17
N TYR A 84 6.14 -7.90 2.13
CA TYR A 84 6.36 -7.49 0.75
C TYR A 84 5.11 -6.83 0.23
N GLY A 85 5.23 -5.66 -0.41
CA GLY A 85 4.04 -4.97 -0.89
C GLY A 85 4.32 -3.81 -1.83
N VAL A 86 3.23 -3.18 -2.25
CA VAL A 86 3.24 -1.94 -3.04
C VAL A 86 2.35 -0.91 -2.36
N SER A 87 2.94 0.22 -2.01
CA SER A 87 2.27 1.39 -1.43
C SER A 87 2.09 2.49 -2.48
N LEU A 88 1.04 3.29 -2.34
CA LEU A 88 0.80 4.47 -3.18
C LEU A 88 1.68 5.67 -2.80
N GLY A 89 2.33 5.61 -1.63
CA GLY A 89 3.13 6.68 -1.05
C GLY A 89 2.72 6.96 0.40
N ASP A 90 3.61 7.59 1.16
CA ASP A 90 3.41 8.00 2.55
C ASP A 90 4.30 9.21 2.89
N ALA A 91 4.38 9.57 4.18
CA ALA A 91 5.18 10.70 4.65
C ALA A 91 6.70 10.54 4.43
N HIS A 92 7.21 9.33 4.22
CA HIS A 92 8.62 9.05 3.91
C HIS A 92 8.90 9.04 2.40
N ILE A 93 7.98 8.52 1.60
CA ILE A 93 8.11 8.42 0.13
C ILE A 93 6.81 8.89 -0.52
N ASP A 94 6.84 10.05 -1.17
CA ASP A 94 5.67 10.73 -1.74
C ASP A 94 5.25 10.22 -3.14
N GLU A 95 5.86 9.14 -3.61
CA GLU A 95 5.52 8.44 -4.85
C GLU A 95 5.27 6.96 -4.60
N SER A 96 4.52 6.30 -5.48
CA SER A 96 4.21 4.87 -5.29
C SER A 96 5.46 4.01 -5.38
N TYR A 97 5.60 3.05 -4.47
CA TYR A 97 6.82 2.24 -4.32
C TYR A 97 6.50 0.79 -3.95
N ALA A 98 7.33 -0.13 -4.41
CA ALA A 98 7.39 -1.49 -3.89
C ALA A 98 8.32 -1.54 -2.68
N TYR A 99 8.00 -2.39 -1.71
CA TYR A 99 8.82 -2.54 -0.52
C TYR A 99 9.04 -3.99 -0.09
N ALA A 100 10.10 -4.17 0.69
CA ALA A 100 10.33 -5.34 1.51
C ALA A 100 10.83 -4.92 2.90
N GLY A 101 10.05 -5.25 3.94
CA GLY A 101 10.30 -4.89 5.33
C GLY A 101 10.44 -6.13 6.22
N PRO A 102 11.66 -6.58 6.52
CA PRO A 102 11.89 -7.64 7.50
C PRO A 102 11.43 -7.20 8.90
N TRP A 103 10.87 -8.11 9.69
CA TRP A 103 10.43 -7.81 11.06
C TRP A 103 11.59 -7.40 11.97
N GLU A 104 12.80 -7.87 11.65
CA GLU A 104 14.05 -7.40 12.25
C GLU A 104 14.74 -6.45 11.30
N SER A 105 14.83 -5.17 11.67
CA SER A 105 15.36 -4.12 10.79
C SER A 105 16.79 -4.41 10.33
N ARG A 106 17.03 -4.14 9.05
CA ARG A 106 18.34 -4.34 8.39
C ARG A 106 18.90 -3.01 7.90
N ARG A 107 20.21 -2.97 7.66
CA ARG A 107 20.93 -1.78 7.18
C ARG A 107 21.83 -2.13 6.01
N GLY A 108 21.98 -1.21 5.07
CA GLY A 108 22.88 -1.35 3.93
C GLY A 108 22.34 -0.67 2.68
N PRO A 109 23.07 -0.70 1.55
CA PRO A 109 22.65 -0.03 0.32
C PRO A 109 21.28 -0.48 -0.23
N PHE A 110 20.91 -1.74 0.03
CA PHE A 110 19.61 -2.29 -0.34
C PHE A 110 18.49 -1.84 0.61
N TRP A 111 18.77 -1.84 1.91
CA TRP A 111 17.89 -1.36 2.99
C TRP A 111 18.00 0.16 3.12
N ASN A 112 17.51 0.87 2.10
CA ASN A 112 17.68 2.31 1.89
C ASN A 112 16.87 3.19 2.85
N VAL A 113 15.90 2.62 3.57
CA VAL A 113 15.20 3.22 4.71
C VAL A 113 15.18 2.19 5.87
N SER A 114 14.19 2.22 6.77
CA SER A 114 13.99 1.13 7.76
C SER A 114 13.60 -0.22 7.11
N PHE A 115 13.38 -0.21 5.79
CA PHE A 115 13.05 -1.31 4.88
C PHE A 115 13.73 -1.06 3.53
N ALA A 116 13.56 -1.98 2.56
CA ALA A 116 13.98 -1.75 1.19
C ALA A 116 12.81 -1.19 0.38
N ALA A 117 13.01 -0.07 -0.29
CA ALA A 117 11.98 0.60 -1.10
C ALA A 117 12.48 0.88 -2.52
N ARG A 118 11.60 0.66 -3.51
CA ARG A 118 11.86 0.97 -4.93
C ARG A 118 10.65 1.67 -5.56
N PRO A 119 10.81 2.90 -6.08
CA PRO A 119 9.75 3.58 -6.80
C PRO A 119 9.19 2.76 -7.98
N MET A 120 7.87 2.72 -8.11
CA MET A 120 7.16 1.98 -9.16
C MET A 120 7.52 2.46 -10.57
N ARG A 121 7.93 3.73 -10.73
CA ARG A 121 8.42 4.30 -11.99
C ARG A 121 9.75 3.70 -12.46
N LEU A 122 10.49 3.01 -11.59
CA LEU A 122 11.72 2.30 -11.90
C LEU A 122 11.47 0.81 -12.18
N LEU A 123 10.30 0.28 -11.81
CA LEU A 123 9.93 -1.13 -11.93
C LEU A 123 8.96 -1.36 -13.11
N ARG A 124 9.34 -0.92 -14.31
CA ARG A 124 8.39 -0.79 -15.44
C ARG A 124 8.11 -2.09 -16.20
N ASP A 125 9.00 -3.05 -16.16
CA ASP A 125 8.82 -4.32 -16.84
C ASP A 125 7.95 -5.30 -16.02
N ASP A 126 7.39 -6.30 -16.70
CA ASP A 126 6.43 -7.25 -16.11
C ASP A 126 7.07 -8.17 -15.06
N THR A 127 8.40 -8.21 -14.97
CA THR A 127 9.13 -9.05 -14.01
C THR A 127 9.74 -8.24 -12.86
N ALA A 128 9.84 -6.92 -12.97
CA ALA A 128 10.62 -6.07 -12.07
C ALA A 128 10.17 -6.16 -10.62
N LEU A 129 8.85 -6.28 -10.39
CA LEU A 129 8.30 -6.49 -9.05
C LEU A 129 8.70 -7.86 -8.50
N PHE A 130 8.55 -8.91 -9.31
CA PHE A 130 8.96 -10.27 -8.93
C PHE A 130 10.47 -10.33 -8.64
N ASP A 131 11.29 -9.71 -9.49
CA ASP A 131 12.74 -9.68 -9.35
C ASP A 131 13.16 -8.90 -8.09
N PHE A 132 12.52 -7.74 -7.83
CA PHE A 132 12.74 -6.97 -6.60
C PHE A 132 12.39 -7.77 -5.34
N PHE A 133 11.24 -8.44 -5.31
CA PHE A 133 10.85 -9.28 -4.17
C PHE A 133 11.78 -10.49 -4.00
N GLY A 134 12.24 -11.07 -5.11
CA GLY A 134 13.26 -12.13 -5.14
C GLY A 134 14.58 -11.68 -4.51
N GLU A 135 15.12 -10.54 -4.98
CA GLU A 135 16.33 -9.94 -4.43
C GLU A 135 16.15 -9.64 -2.94
N ALA A 136 15.02 -9.05 -2.55
CA ALA A 136 14.73 -8.75 -1.15
C ALA A 136 14.72 -9.99 -0.26
N ARG A 137 14.14 -11.10 -0.73
CA ARG A 137 14.16 -12.38 -0.01
C ARG A 137 15.58 -12.90 0.16
N GLU A 138 16.40 -12.86 -0.88
CA GLU A 138 17.80 -13.28 -0.80
C GLU A 138 18.61 -12.41 0.16
N GLN A 139 18.41 -11.09 0.13
CA GLN A 139 19.08 -10.15 1.03
C GLN A 139 18.59 -10.32 2.47
N ALA A 140 17.32 -10.67 2.68
CA ALA A 140 16.75 -10.97 3.99
C ALA A 140 17.22 -12.32 4.57
N ALA A 141 17.73 -13.23 3.75
CA ALA A 141 18.27 -14.51 4.18
C ALA A 141 19.77 -14.46 4.52
N ARG A 142 20.49 -13.39 4.17
CA ARG A 142 21.91 -13.19 4.51
C ARG A 142 22.03 -12.68 5.95
N ASP A 143 22.95 -13.20 6.75
CA ASP A 143 23.20 -12.72 8.12
C ASP A 143 23.77 -11.29 8.14
#